data_AF-A0A328C7R2-F1
#
_entry.id   AF-A0A328C7R2-F1
#
_cell.length_a   1.000
_cell.length_b   1.000
_cell.length_c   1.000
_cell.angle_alpha   90.00
_cell.angle_beta   90.00
_cell.angle_gamma   90.00
#
_symmetry.space_group_name_H-M   'P 1'
#
loop_
_entity.id
_entity.type
_entity.pdbx_description
1 polymer ?
#
loop_
_entity_poly.entity_id
_entity_poly.type
_entity_poly.pdbx_seq_one_letter_code
_entity_poly.pdbx_strand_id
1 'polypeptide(L)'
;MVVDRIKASSGLMKTLLGLCLMVCALATASPAMAQGTSMLETIRGANDAFEAEDYQTAYDLYSRAYAELPEPTILYRMGQAAEQLGMYREAIEHYTTYLDEGQDIEFIGRIAEVVPMLREKVPAMLEIASVPAGATIVGVDEAGVETELGQTPATVDVGPGPVTVVLRAQGYEEVIWQEDAQAEGSYAWSPEMVAEPVAMVVEDDLEVRESGGSLGAWGWTTAGLGVAALATGGVFTLLQQSATESVNSYDKRAIGATRDELEGYKNDANGYFETARVTYIAGGVLTAAGLGMIIYQATQGDTTEEQALSFEGGVSSDGGFVGLRGRF
;
A
#
# COMPACT_ATOMS: atom_id res chain seq x y z
N MET A 1 78.79 -59.59 44.74
CA MET A 1 78.59 -60.67 43.75
C MET A 1 77.09 -60.89 43.70
N VAL A 2 76.29 -60.59 42.68
CA VAL A 2 76.41 -60.05 41.31
C VAL A 2 75.11 -59.26 41.07
N VAL A 3 75.18 -58.07 40.46
CA VAL A 3 74.01 -57.32 40.00
C VAL A 3 73.71 -57.80 38.58
N ASP A 4 72.63 -58.56 38.39
CA ASP A 4 72.21 -59.00 37.06
C ASP A 4 71.37 -57.92 36.38
N ARG A 5 71.95 -57.35 35.30
CA ARG A 5 71.27 -56.42 34.39
C ARG A 5 70.35 -57.22 33.48
N ILE A 6 69.05 -56.98 33.59
CA ILE A 6 68.07 -57.41 32.58
C ILE A 6 68.32 -56.61 31.30
N LYS A 7 68.96 -57.26 30.32
CA LYS A 7 69.07 -56.77 28.93
C LYS A 7 67.67 -56.81 28.30
N ALA A 8 67.01 -55.66 28.21
CA ALA A 8 65.83 -55.49 27.36
C ALA A 8 66.24 -55.72 25.90
N SER A 9 65.59 -56.67 25.23
CA SER A 9 65.87 -57.02 23.84
C SER A 9 65.36 -55.91 22.91
N SER A 10 66.28 -55.28 22.18
CA SER A 10 66.03 -54.16 21.25
C SER A 10 65.23 -54.54 19.99
N GLY A 11 64.68 -55.76 19.94
CA GLY A 11 63.88 -56.28 18.82
C GLY A 11 62.38 -56.10 19.03
N LEU A 12 61.89 -56.27 20.27
CA LEU A 12 60.44 -56.27 20.56
C LEU A 12 59.83 -54.86 20.53
N MET A 13 60.63 -53.82 20.83
CA MET A 13 60.18 -52.42 20.80
C MET A 13 60.05 -51.87 19.37
N LYS A 14 60.79 -52.43 18.40
CA LYS A 14 60.75 -51.98 17.00
C LYS A 14 59.57 -52.57 16.23
N THR A 15 59.11 -53.77 16.60
CA THR A 15 57.93 -54.40 15.99
C THR A 15 56.61 -53.82 16.54
N LEU A 16 56.57 -53.39 17.80
CA LEU A 16 55.40 -52.69 18.36
C LEU A 16 55.25 -51.24 17.85
N LEU A 17 56.35 -50.53 17.56
CA LEU A 17 56.30 -49.18 16.98
C LEU A 17 55.92 -49.19 15.49
N GLY A 18 56.27 -50.24 14.76
CA GLY A 18 55.91 -50.40 13.34
C GLY A 18 54.44 -50.75 13.11
N LEU A 19 53.78 -51.41 14.06
CA LEU A 19 52.37 -51.80 13.96
C LEU A 19 51.42 -50.60 14.25
N CYS A 20 51.80 -49.69 15.14
CA CYS A 20 51.03 -48.45 15.38
C CYS A 20 51.07 -47.48 14.20
N LEU A 21 52.15 -47.47 13.41
CA LEU A 21 52.28 -46.58 12.25
C LEU A 21 51.55 -47.09 10.99
N MET A 22 51.19 -48.38 10.94
CA MET A 22 50.40 -48.96 9.85
C MET A 22 48.89 -48.89 10.09
N VAL A 23 48.44 -48.74 11.34
CA VAL A 23 47.01 -48.59 11.69
C VAL A 23 46.54 -47.12 11.63
N CYS A 24 47.44 -46.14 11.76
CA CYS A 24 47.09 -44.73 11.59
C CYS A 24 46.94 -44.26 10.12
N ALA A 25 47.30 -45.09 9.13
CA ALA A 25 47.24 -44.71 7.72
C ALA A 25 45.91 -45.04 7.01
N LEU A 26 44.97 -45.72 7.67
CA LEU A 26 43.68 -46.13 7.08
C LEU A 26 42.46 -45.40 7.65
N ALA A 27 42.65 -44.46 8.58
CA ALA A 27 41.56 -43.72 9.23
C ALA A 27 41.41 -42.26 8.74
N THR A 28 42.17 -41.84 7.72
CA THR A 28 41.90 -40.57 7.00
C THR A 28 41.08 -40.89 5.75
N ALA A 29 39.91 -41.49 5.92
CA ALA A 29 38.88 -41.36 4.90
C ALA A 29 38.55 -39.86 4.85
N SER A 30 39.03 -39.19 3.80
CA SER A 30 38.97 -37.74 3.67
C SER A 30 37.53 -37.24 3.89
N PRO A 31 37.31 -36.18 4.68
CA PRO A 31 35.97 -35.61 4.90
C PRO A 31 35.24 -35.27 3.59
N ALA A 32 35.99 -34.99 2.51
CA ALA A 32 35.46 -34.75 1.18
C ALA A 32 34.61 -35.89 0.59
N MET A 33 34.93 -37.17 0.86
CA MET A 33 34.15 -38.31 0.33
C MET A 33 32.84 -38.54 1.11
N ALA A 34 32.79 -38.19 2.40
CA ALA A 34 31.57 -38.28 3.21
C ALA A 34 30.63 -37.08 2.96
N GLN A 35 31.20 -35.91 2.66
CA GLN A 35 30.45 -34.71 2.34
C GLN A 35 29.76 -34.81 0.96
N GLY A 36 30.43 -35.39 -0.05
CA GLY A 36 29.84 -35.61 -1.37
C GLY A 36 28.65 -36.59 -1.40
N THR A 37 28.61 -37.60 -0.52
CA THR A 37 27.47 -38.52 -0.41
C THR A 37 26.27 -37.89 0.29
N SER A 38 26.50 -37.09 1.34
CA SER A 38 25.46 -36.30 2.02
C SER A 38 24.80 -35.28 1.08
N MET A 39 25.59 -34.68 0.20
CA MET A 39 25.12 -33.71 -0.78
C MET A 39 24.21 -34.35 -1.86
N LEU A 40 24.61 -35.48 -2.43
CA LEU A 40 23.78 -36.20 -3.40
C LEU A 40 22.45 -36.67 -2.81
N GLU A 41 22.43 -37.02 -1.52
CA GLU A 41 21.20 -37.34 -0.79
C GLU A 41 20.32 -36.10 -0.64
N THR A 42 20.91 -34.93 -0.36
CA THR A 42 20.20 -33.64 -0.27
C THR A 42 19.54 -33.27 -1.59
N ILE A 43 20.25 -33.39 -2.73
CA ILE A 43 19.68 -33.13 -4.06
C ILE A 43 18.54 -34.11 -4.37
N ARG A 44 18.71 -35.40 -4.04
CA ARG A 44 17.63 -36.39 -4.25
C ARG A 44 16.39 -36.02 -3.45
N GLY A 45 16.55 -35.69 -2.17
CA GLY A 45 15.43 -35.22 -1.35
C GLY A 45 14.79 -33.95 -1.92
N ALA A 46 15.57 -33.03 -2.49
CA ALA A 46 15.05 -31.84 -3.15
C ALA A 46 14.23 -32.19 -4.41
N ASN A 47 14.72 -33.12 -5.24
CA ASN A 47 14.00 -33.60 -6.41
C ASN A 47 12.70 -34.31 -6.01
N ASP A 48 12.73 -35.19 -5.00
CA ASP A 48 11.57 -35.92 -4.51
C ASP A 48 10.50 -34.95 -3.97
N ALA A 49 10.93 -33.92 -3.23
CA ALA A 49 10.04 -32.86 -2.76
C ALA A 49 9.45 -32.05 -3.93
N PHE A 50 10.26 -31.72 -4.94
CA PHE A 50 9.81 -31.00 -6.13
C PHE A 50 8.77 -31.81 -6.93
N GLU A 51 9.00 -33.11 -7.11
CA GLU A 51 8.07 -34.03 -7.78
C GLU A 51 6.77 -34.21 -6.98
N ALA A 52 6.84 -34.08 -5.66
CA ALA A 52 5.68 -34.09 -4.76
C ALA A 52 4.96 -32.73 -4.68
N GLU A 53 5.34 -31.73 -5.49
CA GLU A 53 4.83 -30.35 -5.47
C GLU A 53 5.05 -29.61 -4.14
N ASP A 54 5.91 -30.14 -3.26
CA ASP A 54 6.38 -29.46 -2.05
C ASP A 54 7.55 -28.54 -2.41
N TYR A 55 7.21 -27.47 -3.14
CA TYR A 55 8.18 -26.54 -3.69
C TYR A 55 8.96 -25.79 -2.61
N GLN A 56 8.38 -25.59 -1.43
CA GLN A 56 9.07 -24.93 -0.31
C GLN A 56 10.20 -25.83 0.21
N THR A 57 9.89 -27.09 0.53
CA THR A 57 10.91 -28.05 0.98
C THR A 57 11.97 -28.27 -0.12
N ALA A 58 11.54 -28.35 -1.38
CA ALA A 58 12.46 -28.47 -2.50
C ALA A 58 13.43 -27.28 -2.58
N TYR A 59 12.91 -26.05 -2.52
CA TYR A 59 13.71 -24.83 -2.56
C TYR A 59 14.72 -24.75 -1.41
N ASP A 60 14.30 -25.10 -0.19
CA ASP A 60 15.17 -25.11 0.98
C ASP A 60 16.30 -26.15 0.84
N LEU A 61 15.98 -27.35 0.35
CA LEU A 61 16.97 -28.40 0.12
C LEU A 61 17.93 -28.05 -1.03
N TYR A 62 17.44 -27.49 -2.14
CA TYR A 62 18.30 -27.00 -3.22
C TYR A 62 19.21 -25.86 -2.75
N SER A 63 18.71 -24.93 -1.93
CA SER A 63 19.51 -23.83 -1.38
C SER A 63 20.63 -24.34 -0.49
N ARG A 64 20.33 -25.33 0.38
CA ARG A 64 21.35 -25.99 1.21
C ARG A 64 22.38 -26.73 0.36
N ALA A 65 21.92 -27.42 -0.67
CA ALA A 65 22.77 -28.09 -1.63
C ALA A 65 23.72 -27.08 -2.32
N TYR A 66 23.18 -25.99 -2.86
CA TYR A 66 23.97 -24.96 -3.54
C TYR A 66 25.02 -24.31 -2.64
N ALA A 67 24.69 -24.09 -1.36
CA ALA A 67 25.63 -23.55 -0.37
C ALA A 67 26.84 -24.49 -0.11
N GLU A 68 26.66 -25.81 -0.24
CA GLU A 68 27.73 -26.79 -0.11
C GLU A 68 28.51 -26.98 -1.42
N LEU A 69 27.81 -26.98 -2.54
CA LEU A 69 28.38 -27.13 -3.88
C LEU A 69 27.67 -26.20 -4.87
N PRO A 70 28.29 -25.05 -5.21
CA PRO A 70 27.73 -24.09 -6.17
C PRO A 70 27.79 -24.60 -7.62
N GLU A 71 26.94 -25.59 -7.96
CA GLU A 71 26.78 -26.05 -9.34
C GLU A 71 25.66 -25.28 -10.06
N PRO A 72 25.88 -24.81 -11.30
CA PRO A 72 24.88 -24.06 -12.05
C PRO A 72 23.56 -24.82 -12.22
N THR A 73 23.60 -26.14 -12.42
CA THR A 73 22.38 -26.95 -12.57
C THR A 73 21.45 -26.87 -11.36
N ILE A 74 21.97 -26.58 -10.16
CA ILE A 74 21.16 -26.37 -8.95
C ILE A 74 20.48 -25.00 -9.00
N LEU A 75 21.13 -23.95 -9.52
CA LEU A 75 20.50 -22.63 -9.73
C LEU A 75 19.25 -22.75 -10.61
N TYR A 76 19.32 -23.52 -11.70
CA TYR A 76 18.14 -23.74 -12.54
C TYR A 76 17.00 -24.38 -11.75
N ARG A 77 17.27 -25.39 -10.93
CA ARG A 77 16.26 -26.04 -10.07
C ARG A 77 15.70 -25.10 -8.99
N MET A 78 16.55 -24.26 -8.40
CA MET A 78 16.13 -23.22 -7.46
C MET A 78 15.22 -22.20 -8.14
N GLY A 79 15.55 -21.78 -9.37
CA GLY A 79 14.69 -20.91 -10.19
C GLY A 79 13.32 -21.54 -10.46
N GLN A 80 13.29 -22.83 -10.83
CA GLN A 80 12.03 -23.55 -11.05
C GLN A 80 11.18 -23.63 -9.76
N ALA A 81 11.79 -23.93 -8.62
CA ALA A 81 11.06 -24.03 -7.35
C ALA A 81 10.56 -22.65 -6.88
N ALA A 82 11.39 -21.62 -6.97
CA ALA A 82 11.00 -20.24 -6.67
C ALA A 82 9.85 -19.74 -7.55
N GLU A 83 9.87 -20.08 -8.85
CA GLU A 83 8.78 -19.78 -9.77
C GLU A 83 7.46 -20.40 -9.33
N GLN A 84 7.47 -21.67 -8.92
CA GLN A 84 6.25 -22.35 -8.42
C GLN A 84 5.74 -21.76 -7.09
N LEU A 85 6.64 -21.17 -6.30
CA LEU A 85 6.30 -20.47 -5.05
C LEU A 85 5.81 -19.03 -5.28
N GLY A 86 5.85 -18.51 -6.52
CA GLY A 86 5.54 -17.10 -6.81
C GLY A 86 6.64 -16.12 -6.37
N MET A 87 7.81 -16.63 -5.97
CA MET A 87 9.00 -15.85 -5.62
C MET A 87 9.73 -15.40 -6.89
N TYR A 88 9.06 -14.56 -7.68
CA TYR A 88 9.49 -14.25 -9.04
C TYR A 88 10.84 -13.53 -9.10
N ARG A 89 11.15 -12.68 -8.11
CA ARG A 89 12.42 -11.95 -8.04
C ARG A 89 13.59 -12.91 -7.85
N GLU A 90 13.46 -13.83 -6.91
CA GLU A 90 14.43 -14.89 -6.64
C GLU A 90 14.56 -15.85 -7.83
N ALA A 91 13.44 -16.22 -8.46
CA ALA A 91 13.44 -17.05 -9.64
C ALA A 91 14.25 -16.41 -10.78
N ILE A 92 14.02 -15.11 -11.05
CA ILE A 92 14.78 -14.33 -12.02
C ILE A 92 16.25 -14.31 -11.64
N GLU A 93 16.60 -14.04 -10.39
CA GLU A 93 17.99 -13.99 -9.92
C GLU A 93 18.73 -15.31 -10.18
N HIS A 94 18.14 -16.44 -9.80
CA HIS A 94 18.72 -17.78 -10.03
C HIS A 94 18.90 -18.07 -11.51
N TYR A 95 17.89 -17.75 -12.32
CA TYR A 95 17.96 -17.91 -13.77
C TYR A 95 19.00 -17.00 -14.43
N THR A 96 19.11 -15.74 -14.01
CA THR A 96 20.13 -14.83 -14.54
C THR A 96 21.53 -15.27 -14.17
N THR A 97 21.73 -15.73 -12.94
CA THR A 97 23.03 -16.25 -12.48
C THR A 97 23.42 -17.49 -13.28
N TYR A 98 22.47 -18.40 -13.52
CA TYR A 98 22.69 -19.56 -14.39
C TYR A 98 23.15 -19.17 -15.81
N LEU A 99 22.50 -18.16 -16.42
CA LEU A 99 22.84 -17.69 -17.76
C LEU A 99 24.24 -17.03 -17.81
N ASP A 100 24.58 -16.26 -16.77
CA ASP A 100 25.86 -15.55 -16.69
C ASP A 100 27.05 -16.51 -16.49
N GLU A 101 26.85 -17.62 -15.77
CA GLU A 101 27.86 -18.67 -15.58
C GLU A 101 28.13 -19.49 -16.86
N GLY A 102 27.35 -19.29 -17.93
CA GLY A 102 27.67 -19.74 -19.29
C GLY A 102 27.70 -21.27 -19.46
N GLN A 103 27.01 -22.02 -18.61
CA GLN A 103 26.98 -23.49 -18.66
C GLN A 103 25.70 -24.03 -19.29
N ASP A 104 25.90 -25.10 -20.06
CA ASP A 104 24.91 -25.98 -20.69
C ASP A 104 23.85 -25.31 -21.60
N ILE A 105 23.93 -25.64 -22.89
CA ILE A 105 23.05 -25.11 -23.95
C ILE A 105 21.59 -25.59 -23.76
N GLU A 106 21.38 -26.69 -23.02
CA GLU A 106 20.06 -27.32 -22.89
C GLU A 106 19.00 -26.38 -22.28
N PHE A 107 19.36 -25.60 -21.24
CA PHE A 107 18.39 -24.77 -20.52
C PHE A 107 18.39 -23.29 -20.93
N ILE A 108 19.46 -22.79 -21.57
CA ILE A 108 19.62 -21.37 -21.92
C ILE A 108 18.43 -20.85 -22.75
N GLY A 109 18.00 -21.60 -23.77
CA GLY A 109 16.89 -21.18 -24.62
C GLY A 109 15.58 -21.02 -23.85
N ARG A 110 15.26 -21.97 -22.97
CA ARG A 110 14.06 -21.93 -22.13
C ARG A 110 14.13 -20.78 -21.13
N ILE A 111 15.26 -20.58 -20.47
CA ILE A 111 15.42 -19.53 -19.47
C ILE A 111 15.32 -18.14 -20.12
N ALA A 112 15.90 -17.96 -21.31
CA ALA A 112 15.79 -16.71 -22.06
C ALA A 112 14.34 -16.34 -22.43
N GLU A 113 13.45 -17.33 -22.58
CA GLU A 113 12.01 -17.12 -22.78
C GLU A 113 11.25 -16.88 -21.47
N VAL A 114 11.61 -17.60 -20.40
CA VAL A 114 10.91 -17.54 -19.11
C VAL A 114 11.19 -16.24 -18.35
N VAL A 115 12.43 -15.77 -18.32
CA VAL A 115 12.82 -14.59 -17.52
C VAL A 115 11.99 -13.34 -17.86
N PRO A 116 11.78 -12.95 -19.14
CA PRO A 116 10.92 -11.82 -19.48
C PRO A 116 9.49 -11.98 -18.96
N MET A 117 8.91 -13.19 -19.07
CA MET A 117 7.56 -13.47 -18.57
C MET A 117 7.46 -13.39 -17.05
N LEU A 118 8.52 -13.77 -16.33
CA LEU A 118 8.56 -13.63 -14.88
C LEU A 118 8.71 -12.17 -14.45
N ARG A 119 9.50 -11.38 -15.18
CA ARG A 119 9.66 -9.94 -14.90
C ARG A 119 8.33 -9.21 -14.93
N GLU A 120 7.47 -9.53 -15.88
CA GLU A 120 6.10 -8.97 -15.97
C GLU A 120 5.21 -9.28 -14.76
N LYS A 121 5.58 -10.28 -13.93
CA LYS A 121 4.83 -10.69 -12.74
C LYS A 121 5.44 -10.19 -11.44
N VAL A 122 6.63 -9.60 -11.46
CA VAL A 122 7.29 -9.13 -10.24
C VAL A 122 6.52 -7.93 -9.68
N PRO A 123 6.07 -7.98 -8.41
CA PRO A 123 5.38 -6.86 -7.80
C PRO A 123 6.29 -5.62 -7.72
N ALA A 124 5.66 -4.45 -7.83
CA ALA A 124 6.30 -3.19 -7.51
C ALA A 124 6.33 -2.99 -5.99
N MET A 125 7.36 -2.30 -5.49
CA MET A 125 7.46 -1.92 -4.09
C MET A 125 6.93 -0.50 -3.90
N LEU A 126 5.95 -0.34 -3.01
CA LEU A 126 5.41 0.95 -2.63
C LEU A 126 5.78 1.25 -1.17
N GLU A 127 6.64 2.25 -0.97
CA GLU A 127 6.94 2.80 0.34
C GLU A 127 5.89 3.85 0.70
N ILE A 128 5.19 3.61 1.80
CA ILE A 128 4.05 4.42 2.23
C ILE A 128 4.34 4.99 3.61
N ALA A 129 4.22 6.31 3.74
CA ALA A 129 4.19 7.01 5.02
C ALA A 129 3.00 7.98 5.06
N SER A 130 2.64 8.48 6.23
CA SER A 130 1.61 9.52 6.34
C SER A 130 1.86 10.43 7.53
N VAL A 131 1.26 11.61 7.49
CA VAL A 131 1.19 12.54 8.62
C VAL A 131 -0.29 12.79 8.95
N PRO A 132 -0.79 12.37 10.12
CA PRO A 132 -0.09 11.61 11.16
C PRO A 132 0.24 10.17 10.71
N ALA A 133 1.23 9.57 11.37
CA ALA A 133 1.58 8.16 11.17
C ALA A 133 0.53 7.24 11.84
N GLY A 134 0.50 5.97 11.43
CA GLY A 134 -0.46 4.98 11.93
C GLY A 134 -1.78 4.94 11.17
N ALA A 135 -1.82 5.51 9.96
CA ALA A 135 -2.95 5.34 9.05
C ALA A 135 -3.00 3.90 8.53
N THR A 136 -4.19 3.32 8.47
CA THR A 136 -4.42 1.99 7.88
C THR A 136 -4.25 2.08 6.36
N ILE A 137 -3.44 1.18 5.81
CA ILE A 137 -3.19 1.04 4.38
C ILE A 137 -4.15 -0.02 3.83
N VAL A 138 -4.97 0.37 2.88
CA VAL A 138 -5.96 -0.51 2.23
C VAL A 138 -5.67 -0.58 0.74
N GLY A 139 -5.42 -1.78 0.23
CA GLY A 139 -5.37 -2.04 -1.22
C GLY A 139 -6.76 -2.31 -1.76
N VAL A 140 -7.08 -1.75 -2.92
CA VAL A 140 -8.34 -1.97 -3.62
C VAL A 140 -8.04 -2.62 -4.97
N ASP A 141 -8.58 -3.80 -5.20
CA ASP A 141 -8.43 -4.51 -6.47
C ASP A 141 -9.37 -3.96 -7.56
N GLU A 142 -9.23 -4.45 -8.80
CA GLU A 142 -10.10 -4.06 -9.92
C GLU A 142 -11.59 -4.38 -9.69
N ALA A 143 -11.89 -5.34 -8.81
CA ALA A 143 -13.26 -5.71 -8.44
C ALA A 143 -13.82 -4.87 -7.27
N GLY A 144 -13.02 -3.93 -6.73
CA GLY A 144 -13.37 -3.10 -5.58
C GLY A 144 -13.28 -3.83 -4.24
N VAL A 145 -12.62 -4.99 -4.17
CA VAL A 145 -12.38 -5.71 -2.93
C VAL A 145 -11.24 -5.03 -2.17
N GLU A 146 -11.54 -4.66 -0.94
CA GLU A 146 -10.60 -4.01 -0.04
C GLU A 146 -9.81 -5.05 0.77
N THR A 147 -8.49 -4.90 0.79
CA THR A 147 -7.59 -5.72 1.61
C THR A 147 -6.71 -4.83 2.48
N GLU A 148 -6.69 -5.08 3.79
CA GLU A 148 -5.79 -4.37 4.70
C GLU A 148 -4.35 -4.86 4.50
N LEU A 149 -3.45 -3.94 4.14
CA LEU A 149 -2.04 -4.23 3.86
C LEU A 149 -1.12 -3.89 5.04
N GLY A 150 -1.61 -3.11 6.02
CA GLY A 150 -0.88 -2.74 7.23
C GLY A 150 -1.15 -1.33 7.70
N GLN A 151 -0.19 -0.72 8.41
CA GLN A 151 -0.27 0.65 8.91
C GLN A 151 0.97 1.47 8.51
N THR A 152 0.81 2.77 8.30
CA THR A 152 1.93 3.66 7.95
C THR A 152 2.86 3.92 9.16
N PRO A 153 4.18 4.03 8.95
CA PRO A 153 4.90 3.79 7.70
C PRO A 153 5.14 2.29 7.43
N ALA A 154 4.98 1.87 6.18
CA ALA A 154 5.26 0.49 5.75
C ALA A 154 5.68 0.43 4.27
N THR A 155 6.34 -0.67 3.91
CA THR A 155 6.63 -1.02 2.51
C THR A 155 5.72 -2.17 2.12
N VAL A 156 5.02 -2.02 1.01
CA VAL A 156 4.01 -2.97 0.56
C VAL A 156 4.28 -3.37 -0.89
N ASP A 157 4.15 -4.66 -1.16
CA ASP A 157 4.21 -5.20 -2.52
C ASP A 157 2.87 -4.99 -3.21
N VAL A 158 2.88 -4.28 -4.33
CA VAL A 158 1.71 -4.06 -5.17
C VAL A 158 1.91 -4.76 -6.50
N GLY A 159 0.88 -5.46 -6.98
CA GLY A 159 0.94 -6.13 -8.28
C GLY A 159 1.16 -5.13 -9.41
N PRO A 160 1.78 -5.53 -10.53
CA PRO A 160 1.91 -4.67 -11.71
C PRO A 160 0.53 -4.39 -12.33
N GLY A 161 0.39 -3.22 -12.93
CA GLY A 161 -0.86 -2.72 -13.53
C GLY A 161 -1.55 -1.63 -12.70
N PRO A 162 -2.85 -1.38 -12.93
CA PRO A 162 -3.58 -0.34 -12.21
C PRO A 162 -3.76 -0.72 -10.74
N VAL A 163 -3.15 0.06 -9.85
CA VAL A 163 -3.23 -0.16 -8.40
C VAL A 163 -3.90 1.03 -7.74
N THR A 164 -4.83 0.75 -6.83
CA THR A 164 -5.43 1.76 -5.96
C THR A 164 -5.11 1.44 -4.51
N VAL A 165 -4.51 2.39 -3.80
CA VAL A 165 -4.20 2.29 -2.37
C VAL A 165 -4.85 3.45 -1.64
N VAL A 166 -5.56 3.15 -0.56
CA VAL A 166 -6.29 4.11 0.27
C VAL A 166 -5.69 4.15 1.66
N LEU A 167 -5.45 5.34 2.18
CA LEU A 167 -5.07 5.57 3.57
C LEU A 167 -6.27 6.02 4.38
N ARG A 168 -6.51 5.33 5.49
CA ARG A 168 -7.59 5.62 6.43
C ARG A 168 -7.04 5.92 7.82
N ALA A 169 -7.45 7.03 8.40
CA ALA A 169 -7.15 7.34 9.79
C ALA A 169 -8.37 7.98 10.45
N GLN A 170 -8.58 7.69 11.73
CA GLN A 170 -9.77 8.18 12.44
C GLN A 170 -9.78 9.71 12.51
N GLY A 171 -10.86 10.33 12.01
CA GLY A 171 -11.01 11.79 11.99
C GLY A 171 -10.16 12.47 10.93
N TYR A 172 -9.72 11.74 9.90
CA TYR A 172 -9.02 12.27 8.74
C TYR A 172 -9.71 11.80 7.46
N GLU A 173 -9.71 12.65 6.44
CA GLU A 173 -10.21 12.32 5.11
C GLU A 173 -9.35 11.21 4.51
N GLU A 174 -9.99 10.29 3.80
CA GLU A 174 -9.29 9.21 3.10
C GLU A 174 -8.41 9.79 2.00
N VAL A 175 -7.17 9.33 1.91
CA VAL A 175 -6.25 9.72 0.84
C VAL A 175 -6.09 8.56 -0.11
N ILE A 176 -6.33 8.79 -1.41
CA ILE A 176 -6.27 7.78 -2.46
C ILE A 176 -5.03 8.01 -3.30
N TRP A 177 -4.26 6.94 -3.50
CA TRP A 177 -3.18 6.85 -4.47
C TRP A 177 -3.60 5.88 -5.56
N GLN A 178 -3.56 6.33 -6.81
CA GLN A 178 -3.89 5.53 -7.98
C GLN A 178 -2.83 5.76 -9.04
N GLU A 179 -2.14 4.68 -9.42
CA GLU A 179 -1.08 4.70 -10.43
C GLU A 179 -1.07 3.38 -11.20
N ASP A 180 -0.49 3.40 -12.39
CA ASP A 180 -0.19 2.19 -13.17
C ASP A 180 1.21 1.67 -12.80
N ALA A 181 1.25 0.78 -11.80
CA ALA A 181 2.47 0.25 -11.23
C ALA A 181 3.21 -0.62 -12.26
N GLN A 182 4.42 -0.20 -12.62
CA GLN A 182 5.28 -0.98 -13.51
C GLN A 182 5.86 -2.18 -12.76
N ALA A 183 6.02 -3.31 -13.44
CA ALA A 183 6.67 -4.47 -12.84
C ALA A 183 8.10 -4.13 -12.38
N GLU A 184 8.49 -4.66 -11.21
CA GLU A 184 9.73 -4.27 -10.50
C GLU A 184 9.84 -2.77 -10.13
N GLY A 185 8.77 -1.99 -10.27
CA GLY A 185 8.74 -0.57 -9.97
C GLY A 185 9.00 -0.28 -8.49
N SER A 186 9.51 0.93 -8.21
CA SER A 186 9.68 1.43 -6.85
C SER A 186 9.05 2.82 -6.75
N TYR A 187 8.12 2.94 -5.81
CA TYR A 187 7.32 4.15 -5.61
C TYR A 187 7.41 4.57 -4.15
N ALA A 188 7.41 5.88 -3.92
CA ALA A 188 7.38 6.46 -2.58
C ALA A 188 6.21 7.44 -2.49
N TRP A 189 5.34 7.22 -1.50
CA TRP A 189 4.15 8.02 -1.27
C TRP A 189 4.06 8.44 0.19
N SER A 190 3.93 9.74 0.43
CA SER A 190 3.96 10.32 1.78
C SER A 190 3.01 11.51 1.92
N PRO A 191 1.68 11.30 1.88
CA PRO A 191 0.71 12.38 1.98
C PRO A 191 0.57 12.92 3.42
N GLU A 192 0.18 14.18 3.52
CA GLU A 192 -0.32 14.80 4.75
C GLU A 192 -1.84 14.69 4.76
N MET A 193 -2.41 14.06 5.78
CA MET A 193 -3.84 13.80 5.88
C MET A 193 -4.57 15.03 6.41
N VAL A 194 -5.70 15.35 5.79
CA VAL A 194 -6.56 16.47 6.22
C VAL A 194 -7.55 15.95 7.26
N ALA A 195 -7.67 16.61 8.40
CA ALA A 195 -8.64 16.22 9.43
C ALA A 195 -10.08 16.40 8.90
N GLU A 196 -10.91 15.37 9.06
CA GLU A 196 -12.34 15.47 8.74
C GLU A 196 -12.97 16.57 9.61
N PRO A 197 -13.77 17.47 9.02
CA PRO A 197 -14.50 18.44 9.81
C PRO A 197 -15.47 17.68 10.71
N VAL A 198 -15.24 17.74 12.03
CA VAL A 198 -16.14 17.15 13.02
C VAL A 198 -17.53 17.71 12.76
N ALA A 199 -18.42 16.88 12.21
CA ALA A 199 -19.83 17.19 12.16
C ALA A 199 -20.26 17.42 13.60
N MET A 200 -20.57 18.67 13.94
CA MET A 200 -21.09 19.02 15.25
C MET A 200 -22.44 18.32 15.37
N VAL A 201 -22.43 17.13 15.97
CA VAL A 201 -23.64 16.46 16.41
C VAL A 201 -24.20 17.38 17.48
N VAL A 202 -25.21 18.17 17.12
CA VAL A 202 -26.05 18.83 18.11
C VAL A 202 -26.82 17.69 18.76
N GLU A 203 -26.23 17.08 19.79
CA GLU A 203 -27.01 16.33 20.76
C GLU A 203 -28.05 17.32 21.30
N ASP A 204 -29.32 16.96 21.14
CA ASP A 204 -30.50 17.78 21.48
C ASP A 204 -30.65 18.03 23.01
N ASP A 205 -29.58 17.83 23.79
CA ASP A 205 -29.51 17.98 25.23
C ASP A 205 -28.46 19.04 25.61
N LEU A 206 -28.67 20.28 25.19
CA LEU A 206 -28.02 21.42 25.84
C LEU A 206 -28.98 22.06 26.83
N GLU A 207 -28.93 21.58 28.08
CA GLU A 207 -29.15 22.48 29.21
C GLU A 207 -28.11 23.60 29.11
N VAL A 208 -28.54 24.75 28.61
CA VAL A 208 -27.73 25.95 28.47
C VAL A 208 -27.26 26.38 29.86
N ARG A 209 -26.05 25.95 30.25
CA ARG A 209 -25.28 26.63 31.28
C ARG A 209 -24.81 27.95 30.69
N GLU A 210 -25.48 29.03 31.09
CA GLU A 210 -25.01 30.40 30.90
C GLU A 210 -23.58 30.51 31.46
N SER A 211 -22.58 30.46 30.59
CA SER A 211 -21.27 31.04 30.86
C SER A 211 -21.18 32.32 30.04
N GLY A 212 -20.93 33.44 30.73
CA GLY A 212 -21.05 34.81 30.21
C GLY A 212 -19.99 35.18 29.16
N GLY A 213 -19.99 34.51 28.02
CA GLY A 213 -19.36 34.98 26.78
C GLY A 213 -20.33 35.88 26.02
N SER A 214 -19.85 37.04 25.56
CA SER A 214 -20.64 37.94 24.70
C SER A 214 -21.16 37.18 23.48
N LEU A 215 -22.49 37.04 23.38
CA LEU A 215 -23.22 36.45 22.24
C LEU A 215 -22.76 37.00 20.88
N GLY A 216 -22.18 38.21 20.85
CA GLY A 216 -21.64 38.82 19.65
C GLY A 216 -20.42 38.11 19.05
N ALA A 217 -19.54 37.53 19.88
CA ALA A 217 -18.37 36.81 19.37
C ALA A 217 -18.80 35.53 18.61
N TRP A 218 -19.81 34.83 19.14
CA TRP A 218 -20.37 33.62 18.53
C TRP A 218 -21.21 33.91 17.26
N GLY A 219 -21.87 35.06 17.19
CA GLY A 219 -22.59 35.49 15.98
C GLY A 219 -21.64 35.69 14.79
N TRP A 220 -20.50 36.35 15.01
CA TRP A 220 -19.51 36.62 13.96
C TRP A 220 -18.77 35.36 13.49
N THR A 221 -18.40 34.45 14.40
CA THR A 221 -17.75 33.19 14.00
C THR A 221 -18.68 32.30 13.19
N THR A 222 -19.95 32.20 13.58
CA THR A 222 -20.97 31.39 12.88
C THR A 222 -21.29 31.97 11.49
N ALA A 223 -21.45 33.28 11.39
CA ALA A 223 -21.65 33.95 10.11
C ALA A 223 -20.43 33.79 9.18
N GLY A 224 -19.21 33.91 9.72
CA GLY A 224 -17.98 33.74 8.95
C GLY A 224 -17.82 32.33 8.38
N LEU A 225 -18.11 31.30 9.17
CA LEU A 225 -18.11 29.90 8.72
C LEU A 225 -19.16 29.65 7.63
N GLY A 226 -20.35 30.25 7.78
CA GLY A 226 -21.39 30.17 6.75
C GLY A 226 -20.95 30.75 5.40
N VAL A 227 -20.31 31.93 5.41
CA VAL A 227 -19.78 32.56 4.19
C VAL A 227 -18.66 31.74 3.54
N ALA A 228 -17.77 31.15 4.34
CA ALA A 228 -16.71 30.28 3.83
C ALA A 228 -17.29 29.03 3.14
N ALA A 229 -18.29 28.39 3.73
CA ALA A 229 -18.98 27.26 3.12
C ALA A 229 -19.69 27.65 1.81
N LEU A 230 -20.37 28.81 1.75
CA LEU A 230 -20.98 29.31 0.52
C LEU A 230 -19.95 29.55 -0.59
N ALA A 231 -18.77 30.07 -0.25
CA ALA A 231 -17.68 30.29 -1.21
C ALA A 231 -17.13 28.97 -1.78
N THR A 232 -16.93 27.97 -0.90
CA THR A 232 -16.52 26.62 -1.31
C THR A 232 -17.56 25.97 -2.22
N GLY A 233 -18.85 26.09 -1.90
CA GLY A 233 -19.95 25.63 -2.77
C GLY A 233 -19.90 26.25 -4.17
N GLY A 234 -19.57 27.55 -4.26
CA GLY A 234 -19.37 28.25 -5.53
C GLY A 234 -18.26 27.67 -6.41
N VAL A 235 -17.15 27.24 -5.82
CA VAL A 235 -16.05 26.58 -6.56
C VAL A 235 -16.53 25.25 -7.14
N PHE A 236 -17.25 24.45 -6.35
CA PHE A 236 -17.79 23.17 -6.81
C PHE A 236 -18.84 23.32 -7.91
N THR A 237 -19.65 24.39 -7.90
CA THR A 237 -20.57 24.69 -9.01
C THR A 237 -19.84 25.01 -10.32
N LEU A 238 -18.70 25.70 -10.27
CA LEU A 238 -17.89 25.95 -11.47
C LEU A 238 -17.27 24.65 -12.01
N LEU A 239 -16.80 23.78 -11.12
CA LEU A 239 -16.28 22.44 -11.50
C LEU A 239 -17.38 21.55 -12.08
N GLN A 240 -18.59 21.59 -11.50
CA GLN A 240 -19.76 20.88 -12.01
C GLN A 240 -20.12 21.32 -13.43
N GLN A 241 -20.08 22.62 -13.73
CA GLN A 241 -20.35 23.13 -15.08
C GLN A 241 -19.36 22.56 -16.09
N SER A 242 -18.07 22.55 -15.76
CA SER A 242 -17.03 21.94 -16.60
C SER A 242 -17.27 20.44 -16.81
N ALA A 243 -17.59 19.69 -15.75
CA ALA A 243 -17.87 18.26 -15.85
C ALA A 243 -19.13 17.97 -16.68
N THR A 244 -20.16 18.80 -16.54
CA THR A 244 -21.40 18.70 -17.34
C THR A 244 -21.15 18.97 -18.82
N GLU A 245 -20.25 19.90 -19.14
CA GLU A 245 -19.81 20.17 -20.51
C GLU A 245 -19.08 18.95 -21.12
N SER A 246 -18.23 18.26 -20.34
CA SER A 246 -17.60 17.00 -20.75
C SER A 246 -18.63 15.91 -21.06
N VAL A 247 -19.68 15.77 -20.24
CA VAL A 247 -20.78 14.83 -20.49
C VAL A 247 -21.54 15.17 -21.77
N ASN A 248 -21.80 16.45 -22.01
CA ASN A 248 -22.59 16.91 -23.16
C ASN A 248 -21.81 16.89 -24.49
N SER A 249 -20.49 17.06 -24.43
CA SER A 249 -19.60 17.05 -25.60
C SER A 249 -19.12 15.64 -25.98
N TYR A 250 -19.40 14.62 -25.16
CA TYR A 250 -19.00 13.24 -25.43
C TYR A 250 -19.73 12.63 -26.65
N ASP A 251 -18.98 12.36 -27.73
CA ASP A 251 -19.51 11.73 -28.94
C ASP A 251 -19.59 10.21 -28.79
N LYS A 252 -20.79 9.73 -28.45
CA LYS A 252 -21.11 8.30 -28.30
C LYS A 252 -20.96 7.49 -29.59
N ARG A 253 -20.67 8.12 -30.73
CA ARG A 253 -20.47 7.46 -32.04
C ARG A 253 -19.00 7.44 -32.47
N ALA A 254 -18.09 7.98 -31.66
CA ALA A 254 -16.66 7.92 -31.93
C ALA A 254 -16.14 6.48 -31.86
N ILE A 255 -15.18 6.15 -32.72
CA ILE A 255 -14.51 4.84 -32.70
C ILE A 255 -13.71 4.74 -31.41
N GLY A 256 -14.07 3.81 -30.52
CA GLY A 256 -13.46 3.63 -29.21
C GLY A 256 -14.28 4.17 -28.03
N ALA A 257 -15.41 4.85 -28.27
CA ALA A 257 -16.28 5.33 -27.20
C ALA A 257 -16.87 4.16 -26.39
N THR A 258 -16.46 4.03 -25.13
CA THR A 258 -16.98 3.00 -24.23
C THR A 258 -18.14 3.53 -23.38
N ARG A 259 -18.92 2.60 -22.83
CA ARG A 259 -19.98 2.92 -21.88
C ARG A 259 -19.41 3.36 -20.53
N ASP A 260 -18.28 2.77 -20.14
CA ASP A 260 -17.63 2.99 -18.85
C ASP A 260 -17.05 4.41 -18.75
N GLU A 261 -16.45 4.93 -19.84
CA GLU A 261 -16.00 6.34 -19.91
C GLU A 261 -17.16 7.33 -19.75
N LEU A 262 -18.32 7.05 -20.34
CA LEU A 262 -19.51 7.89 -20.19
C LEU A 262 -20.11 7.81 -18.77
N GLU A 263 -20.02 6.66 -18.12
CA GLU A 263 -20.45 6.49 -16.73
C GLU A 263 -19.49 7.22 -15.78
N GLY A 264 -18.18 7.23 -16.04
CA GLY A 264 -17.19 8.03 -15.32
C GLY A 264 -17.51 9.53 -15.33
N TYR A 265 -17.70 10.14 -16.51
CA TYR A 265 -18.03 11.57 -16.60
C TYR A 265 -19.34 11.95 -15.89
N LYS A 266 -20.33 11.04 -15.87
CA LYS A 266 -21.59 11.26 -15.13
C LYS A 266 -21.39 11.18 -13.63
N ASN A 267 -20.56 10.26 -13.15
CA ASN A 267 -20.25 10.11 -11.74
C ASN A 267 -19.52 11.35 -11.22
N ASP A 268 -18.55 11.88 -11.97
CA ASP A 268 -17.86 13.13 -11.64
C ASP A 268 -18.84 14.32 -11.55
N ALA A 269 -19.69 14.48 -12.56
CA ALA A 269 -20.68 15.57 -12.58
C ALA A 269 -21.69 15.47 -11.42
N ASN A 270 -22.13 14.26 -11.08
CA ASN A 270 -23.03 14.03 -9.94
C ASN A 270 -22.34 14.27 -8.60
N GLY A 271 -21.08 13.85 -8.44
CA GLY A 271 -20.29 14.07 -7.23
C GLY A 271 -20.07 15.56 -6.92
N TYR A 272 -19.74 16.36 -7.94
CA TYR A 272 -19.64 17.81 -7.79
C TYR A 272 -20.98 18.47 -7.47
N PHE A 273 -22.08 17.99 -8.05
CA PHE A 273 -23.43 18.50 -7.77
C PHE A 273 -23.87 18.21 -6.33
N GLU A 274 -23.65 16.99 -5.84
CA GLU A 274 -24.00 16.61 -4.47
C GLU A 274 -23.20 17.41 -3.44
N THR A 275 -21.88 17.53 -3.66
CA THR A 275 -20.98 18.30 -2.81
C THR A 275 -21.37 19.78 -2.78
N ALA A 276 -21.62 20.40 -3.93
CA ALA A 276 -22.06 21.79 -4.02
C ALA A 276 -23.38 22.01 -3.26
N ARG A 277 -24.36 21.11 -3.44
CA ARG A 277 -25.68 21.21 -2.79
C ARG A 277 -25.57 21.16 -1.27
N VAL A 278 -24.82 20.21 -0.73
CA VAL A 278 -24.62 20.07 0.73
C VAL A 278 -23.94 21.31 1.30
N THR A 279 -22.90 21.80 0.63
CA THR A 279 -22.12 22.95 1.09
C THR A 279 -22.96 24.25 1.06
N TYR A 280 -23.83 24.42 0.06
CA TYR A 280 -24.75 25.55 0.00
C TYR A 280 -25.81 25.52 1.09
N ILE A 281 -26.41 24.35 1.36
CA ILE A 281 -27.41 24.21 2.42
C ILE A 281 -26.77 24.51 3.79
N ALA A 282 -25.61 23.92 4.08
CA ALA A 282 -24.88 24.15 5.32
C ALA A 282 -24.46 25.64 5.48
N GLY A 283 -23.86 26.21 4.43
CA GLY A 283 -23.43 27.61 4.43
C GLY A 283 -24.60 28.60 4.59
N GLY A 284 -25.73 28.33 3.95
CA GLY A 284 -26.95 29.14 4.08
C GLY A 284 -27.53 29.14 5.49
N VAL A 285 -27.65 27.95 6.10
CA VAL A 285 -28.16 27.81 7.48
C VAL A 285 -27.25 28.51 8.49
N LEU A 286 -25.93 28.30 8.41
CA LEU A 286 -24.96 28.93 9.31
C LEU A 286 -24.93 30.45 9.18
N THR A 287 -24.97 30.95 7.94
CA THR A 287 -25.00 32.40 7.69
C THR A 287 -26.27 33.03 8.27
N ALA A 288 -27.43 32.42 8.04
CA ALA A 288 -28.71 32.91 8.56
C ALA A 288 -28.75 32.89 10.10
N ALA A 289 -28.24 31.83 10.73
CA ALA A 289 -28.16 31.72 12.19
C ALA A 289 -27.22 32.77 12.79
N GLY A 290 -26.02 32.93 12.22
CA GLY A 290 -25.04 33.94 12.66
C GLY A 290 -25.56 35.37 12.53
N LEU A 291 -26.17 35.70 11.39
CA LEU A 291 -26.80 37.01 11.17
C LEU A 291 -27.99 37.24 12.12
N GLY A 292 -28.81 36.21 12.35
CA GLY A 292 -29.92 36.27 13.30
C GLY A 292 -29.45 36.59 14.72
N MET A 293 -28.35 35.98 15.17
CA MET A 293 -27.73 36.27 16.46
C MET A 293 -27.18 37.70 16.55
N ILE A 294 -26.50 38.19 15.50
CA ILE A 294 -25.98 39.56 15.44
C ILE A 294 -27.13 40.58 15.51
N ILE A 295 -28.20 40.35 14.75
CA ILE A 295 -29.38 41.22 14.71
C ILE A 295 -30.10 41.21 16.06
N TYR A 296 -30.31 40.03 16.66
CA TYR A 296 -30.96 39.90 17.97
C TYR A 296 -30.18 40.62 19.08
N GLN A 297 -28.85 40.62 19.02
CA GLN A 297 -28.04 41.39 19.96
C GLN A 297 -28.15 42.90 19.72
N ALA A 298 -28.18 43.33 18.45
CA ALA A 298 -28.31 44.74 18.10
C ALA A 298 -29.69 45.33 18.49
N THR A 299 -30.77 44.53 18.41
CA THR A 299 -32.13 44.97 18.75
C THR A 299 -32.44 44.98 20.24
N GLN A 300 -31.71 44.23 21.07
CA GLN A 300 -31.78 44.36 22.53
C GLN A 300 -31.04 45.59 23.06
N GLY A 301 -30.23 46.26 22.23
CA GLY A 301 -29.43 47.43 22.62
C GLY A 301 -30.18 48.77 22.57
N ASP A 302 -31.25 48.90 21.77
CA ASP A 302 -32.00 50.16 21.63
C ASP A 302 -33.48 49.90 21.27
N THR A 303 -34.38 50.46 22.07
CA THR A 303 -35.82 50.56 21.75
C THR A 303 -36.05 51.59 20.64
N THR A 304 -35.98 51.21 19.36
CA THR A 304 -36.58 52.03 18.30
C THR A 304 -36.98 51.24 17.05
N GLU A 305 -38.25 51.43 16.66
CA GLU A 305 -38.95 51.15 15.39
C GLU A 305 -38.60 49.89 14.56
N GLU A 306 -39.60 49.01 14.43
CA GLU A 306 -39.62 47.86 13.51
C GLU A 306 -39.32 48.26 12.06
N GLN A 307 -38.05 48.15 11.66
CA GLN A 307 -37.69 47.99 10.26
C GLN A 307 -37.61 46.49 9.98
N ALA A 308 -38.67 45.92 9.41
CA ALA A 308 -38.73 44.52 9.03
C ALA A 308 -37.77 44.26 7.85
N LEU A 309 -36.52 43.94 8.18
CA LEU A 309 -35.57 43.29 7.28
C LEU A 309 -35.95 41.81 7.20
N SER A 310 -36.46 41.38 6.04
CA SER A 310 -36.73 39.97 5.78
C SER A 310 -35.61 39.37 4.94
N PHE A 311 -35.02 38.28 5.42
CA PHE A 311 -34.07 37.48 4.65
C PHE A 311 -34.80 36.44 3.83
N GLU A 312 -34.45 36.32 2.55
CA GLU A 312 -34.96 35.28 1.66
C GLU A 312 -33.77 34.49 1.13
N GLY A 313 -33.76 33.19 1.37
CA GLY A 313 -32.72 32.29 0.88
C GLY A 313 -33.36 31.06 0.27
N GLY A 314 -32.77 30.55 -0.80
CA GLY A 314 -33.29 29.39 -1.52
C GLY A 314 -32.22 28.71 -2.36
N VAL A 315 -32.49 27.47 -2.73
CA VAL A 315 -31.64 26.66 -3.62
C VAL A 315 -32.44 26.38 -4.89
N SER A 316 -31.87 26.69 -6.05
CA SER A 316 -32.42 26.36 -7.36
C SER A 316 -31.45 25.44 -8.13
N SER A 317 -31.87 24.97 -9.31
CA SER A 317 -30.99 24.25 -10.25
C SER A 317 -29.77 25.07 -10.69
N ASP A 318 -29.81 26.39 -10.49
CA ASP A 318 -28.81 27.33 -10.98
C ASP A 318 -27.89 27.82 -9.84
N GLY A 319 -28.09 27.35 -8.61
CA GLY A 319 -27.27 27.65 -7.44
C GLY A 319 -28.06 28.02 -6.17
N GLY A 320 -27.33 28.38 -5.11
CA GLY A 320 -27.92 28.99 -3.91
C GLY A 320 -28.00 30.51 -4.05
N PHE A 321 -29.07 31.13 -3.55
CA PHE A 321 -29.15 32.57 -3.41
C PHE A 321 -29.46 32.98 -1.97
N VAL A 322 -28.94 34.15 -1.59
CA VAL A 322 -29.27 34.84 -0.35
C VAL A 322 -29.58 36.28 -0.72
N GLY A 323 -30.80 36.70 -0.41
CA GLY A 323 -31.33 38.04 -0.67
C GLY A 323 -31.72 38.74 0.61
N LEU A 324 -31.46 40.04 0.67
CA LEU A 324 -31.86 40.92 1.75
C LEU A 324 -32.96 41.84 1.23
N ARG A 325 -34.17 41.73 1.79
CA ARG A 325 -35.29 42.59 1.45
C ARG A 325 -35.60 43.52 2.62
N GLY A 326 -35.34 44.80 2.41
CA GLY A 326 -35.68 45.88 3.34
C GLY A 326 -36.64 46.86 2.69
N ARG A 327 -37.44 47.55 3.51
CA ARG A 327 -38.18 48.75 3.09
C ARG A 327 -37.45 49.94 3.71
N PHE A 328 -36.82 50.75 2.87
CA PHE A 328 -36.07 51.95 3.26
C PHE A 328 -36.95 53.20 3.11
#